data_AF-A0A9P7GRT6-F1
#
_entry.id   AF-A0A9P7GRT6-F1
#
_cell.length_a   1.000
_cell.length_b   1.000
_cell.length_c   1.000
_cell.angle_alpha   90.00
_cell.angle_beta   90.00
_cell.angle_gamma   90.00
#
_symmetry.space_group_name_H-M   'P 1'
#
loop_
_entity.id
_entity.type
_entity.pdbx_description
1 polymer ?
#
loop_
_entity_poly.entity_id
_entity_poly.type
_entity_poly.pdbx_seq_one_letter_code
_entity_poly.pdbx_strand_id
1 'polypeptide(L)'
;MAYPRQYFPLTIDDYLLGLSDLTGELMRFAISAISRRGGRAKANEVCAFVRACKADFERMTPYVRDLSKKQAVTAQSLQKIEDAAYAIAVRGSEYALPQQMLDDIVALSVSRIGVAEPRHNRDADNDDSPL
;
A
#
# COMPACT_ATOMS: atom_id res chain seq x y z
N MET A 1 34.69 -7.65 -34.82
CA MET A 1 33.36 -6.99 -34.85
C MET A 1 32.77 -7.10 -33.45
N ALA A 2 32.68 -6.01 -32.70
CA ALA A 2 32.03 -6.01 -31.39
C ALA A 2 30.54 -5.73 -31.59
N TYR A 3 29.67 -6.64 -31.15
CA TYR A 3 28.23 -6.40 -31.16
C TYR A 3 27.91 -5.22 -30.23
N PRO A 4 27.09 -4.24 -30.64
CA PRO A 4 26.65 -3.18 -29.74
C PRO A 4 25.89 -3.83 -28.59
N ARG A 5 26.31 -3.56 -27.37
CA ARG A 5 25.59 -4.07 -26.20
C ARG A 5 24.25 -3.35 -26.14
N GLN A 6 23.17 -4.08 -26.40
CA GLN A 6 21.81 -3.57 -26.34
C GLN A 6 21.39 -3.46 -24.87
N TYR A 7 21.77 -2.36 -24.23
CA TYR A 7 21.27 -2.02 -22.91
C TYR A 7 20.14 -1.00 -23.02
N PHE A 8 19.15 -1.14 -22.15
CA PHE A 8 18.11 -0.15 -21.96
C PHE A 8 18.52 0.77 -20.80
N PRO A 9 18.90 2.03 -21.06
CA PRO A 9 19.26 2.95 -20.00
C PRO A 9 18.01 3.36 -19.20
N LEU A 10 17.97 3.00 -17.92
CA LEU A 10 16.92 3.43 -17.00
C LEU A 10 17.27 4.80 -16.44
N THR A 11 16.38 5.78 -16.60
CA THR A 11 16.59 7.11 -16.04
C THR A 11 16.37 7.12 -14.52
N ILE A 12 16.96 8.09 -13.83
CA ILE A 12 16.77 8.26 -12.38
C ILE A 12 15.29 8.51 -12.06
N ASP A 13 14.61 9.31 -12.89
CA ASP A 13 13.19 9.61 -12.74
C ASP A 13 12.35 8.35 -12.85
N ASP A 14 12.58 7.51 -13.88
CA ASP A 14 11.84 6.26 -14.06
C ASP A 14 12.08 5.27 -12.91
N TYR A 15 13.33 5.20 -12.43
CA TYR A 15 13.67 4.36 -11.27
C TYR A 15 12.91 4.81 -10.02
N LEU A 16 12.90 6.12 -9.72
CA LEU A 16 12.26 6.66 -8.53
C LEU A 16 10.73 6.60 -8.60
N LEU A 17 10.14 6.87 -9.78
CA LEU A 17 8.71 6.71 -10.00
C LEU A 17 8.30 5.23 -9.85
N GLY A 18 9.08 4.30 -10.40
CA GLY A 18 8.86 2.86 -10.23
C GLY A 18 8.99 2.41 -8.77
N LEU A 19 9.98 2.92 -8.04
CA LEU A 19 10.13 2.64 -6.61
C LEU A 19 8.96 3.21 -5.80
N SER A 20 8.41 4.36 -6.20
CA SER A 20 7.22 4.92 -5.57
C SER A 20 5.99 4.04 -5.81
N ASP A 21 5.82 3.48 -7.01
CA ASP A 21 4.73 2.53 -7.30
C ASP A 21 4.87 1.21 -6.53
N LEU A 22 6.11 0.73 -6.34
CA LEU A 22 6.39 -0.43 -5.50
C LEU A 22 5.83 -0.27 -4.07
N THR A 23 5.78 0.95 -3.53
CA THR A 23 5.23 1.17 -2.17
C THR A 23 3.75 0.76 -2.06
N GLY A 24 2.97 0.88 -3.14
CA GLY A 24 1.59 0.41 -3.20
C GLY A 24 1.49 -1.11 -3.18
N GLU A 25 2.35 -1.80 -3.92
CA GLU A 25 2.41 -3.26 -3.93
C GLU A 25 2.90 -3.83 -2.60
N LEU A 26 3.86 -3.15 -1.96
CA LEU A 26 4.31 -3.49 -0.60
C LEU A 26 3.19 -3.34 0.43
N MET A 27 2.35 -2.32 0.29
CA MET A 27 1.15 -2.19 1.13
C MET A 27 0.17 -3.36 0.92
N ARG A 28 -0.13 -3.74 -0.33
CA ARG A 28 -0.96 -4.92 -0.62
C ARG A 28 -0.37 -6.19 -0.02
N PHE A 29 0.94 -6.37 -0.15
CA PHE A 29 1.67 -7.50 0.43
C PHE A 29 1.59 -7.52 1.95
N ALA A 30 1.81 -6.38 2.62
CA ALA A 30 1.75 -6.26 4.07
C ALA A 30 0.35 -6.57 4.60
N ILE A 31 -0.71 -6.00 4.00
CA ILE A 31 -2.11 -6.27 4.38
C ILE A 31 -2.46 -7.75 4.18
N SER A 32 -1.98 -8.37 3.11
CA SER A 32 -2.23 -9.79 2.85
C SER A 32 -1.44 -10.72 3.78
N ALA A 33 -0.25 -10.30 4.19
CA ALA A 33 0.64 -11.08 5.02
C ALA A 33 0.25 -11.00 6.50
N ILE A 34 -0.22 -9.85 6.98
CA ILE A 34 -0.42 -9.58 8.42
C ILE A 34 -1.39 -10.55 9.11
N SER A 35 -2.30 -11.13 8.33
CA SER A 35 -3.31 -12.11 8.76
C SER A 35 -2.81 -13.54 8.89
N ARG A 36 -1.56 -13.80 8.51
CA ARG A 36 -0.95 -15.12 8.57
C ARG A 36 -0.04 -15.21 9.79
N ARG A 37 0.21 -16.43 10.26
CA ARG A 37 1.18 -16.69 11.33
C ARG A 37 2.54 -16.07 10.98
N GLY A 38 3.09 -15.24 11.88
CA GLY A 38 4.35 -14.51 11.66
C GLY A 38 4.23 -13.28 10.75
N GLY A 39 3.06 -13.02 10.17
CA GLY A 39 2.77 -11.92 9.26
C GLY A 39 2.95 -10.54 9.87
N ARG A 40 2.75 -10.40 11.18
CA ARG A 40 2.94 -9.14 11.92
C ARG A 40 4.37 -8.62 11.84
N ALA A 41 5.36 -9.49 12.00
CA ALA A 41 6.76 -9.12 11.85
C ALA A 41 7.05 -8.63 10.43
N LYS A 42 6.50 -9.34 9.43
CA LYS A 42 6.66 -8.97 8.03
C LYS A 42 6.01 -7.63 7.67
N ALA A 43 4.80 -7.38 8.17
CA ALA A 43 4.12 -6.12 7.98
C ALA A 43 4.87 -4.95 8.64
N ASN A 44 5.50 -5.17 9.80
CA ASN A 44 6.34 -4.17 10.46
C ASN A 44 7.61 -3.86 9.67
N GLU A 45 8.30 -4.87 9.12
CA GLU A 45 9.45 -4.68 8.23
C GLU A 45 9.06 -3.82 7.01
N VAL A 46 7.94 -4.16 6.37
CA VAL A 46 7.43 -3.42 5.21
C VAL A 46 7.03 -2.00 5.59
N CYS A 47 6.36 -1.81 6.73
CA CYS A 47 5.99 -0.49 7.25
C CYS A 47 7.22 0.40 7.46
N ALA A 48 8.28 -0.14 8.09
CA ALA A 48 9.53 0.58 8.28
C ALA A 48 10.19 0.96 6.96
N PHE A 49 10.22 0.03 6.00
CA PHE A 49 10.76 0.29 4.67
C PHE A 49 9.98 1.39 3.93
N VAL A 50 8.65 1.29 3.85
CA VAL A 50 7.82 2.29 3.17
C VAL A 50 7.91 3.65 3.85
N ARG A 51 8.04 3.69 5.18
CA ARG A 51 8.25 4.94 5.94
C ARG A 51 9.59 5.61 5.57
N ALA A 52 10.66 4.82 5.43
CA ALA A 52 11.96 5.32 4.98
C ALA A 52 11.87 5.86 3.53
N CYS A 53 11.27 5.08 2.61
CA CYS A 53 11.07 5.54 1.23
C CYS A 53 10.30 6.86 1.15
N LYS A 54 9.21 7.00 1.91
CA LYS A 54 8.45 8.25 1.98
C LYS A 54 9.35 9.43 2.38
N ALA A 55 10.15 9.27 3.43
CA ALA A 55 11.05 10.34 3.90
C ALA A 55 12.11 10.72 2.86
N ASP A 56 12.64 9.74 2.13
CA ASP A 56 13.64 9.98 1.09
C ASP A 56 13.02 10.63 -0.16
N PHE A 57 11.83 10.18 -0.58
CA PHE A 57 11.11 10.77 -1.70
C PHE A 57 10.71 12.24 -1.44
N GLU A 58 10.32 12.59 -0.21
CA GLU A 58 10.04 13.98 0.16
C GLU A 58 11.23 14.90 -0.14
N ARG A 59 12.45 14.44 0.17
CA ARG A 59 13.70 15.17 -0.12
C ARG A 59 14.02 15.25 -1.61
N MET A 60 13.62 14.25 -2.39
CA MET A 60 13.88 14.17 -3.83
C MET A 60 12.85 14.89 -4.69
N THR A 61 11.68 15.21 -4.13
CA THR A 61 10.54 15.81 -4.83
C THR A 61 10.88 17.10 -5.62
N PRO A 62 11.75 18.01 -5.14
CA PRO A 62 12.13 19.20 -5.92
C PRO A 62 12.89 18.90 -7.22
N TYR A 63 13.50 17.72 -7.32
CA TYR A 63 14.40 17.35 -8.41
C TYR A 63 13.78 16.37 -9.40
N VAL A 64 12.69 15.69 -9.02
CA VAL A 64 12.05 14.63 -9.81
C VAL A 64 10.63 15.01 -10.13
N ARG A 65 10.35 15.20 -11.42
CA ARG A 65 9.00 15.57 -11.89
C ARG A 65 8.01 14.45 -11.53
N ASP A 66 6.79 14.84 -11.16
CA ASP A 66 5.68 13.95 -10.80
C ASP A 66 5.85 13.11 -9.51
N LEU A 67 7.03 13.10 -8.88
CA LEU A 67 7.24 12.41 -7.60
C LEU A 67 6.39 13.00 -6.46
N SER A 68 6.14 14.32 -6.48
CA SER A 68 5.23 14.99 -5.53
C SER A 68 3.81 14.41 -5.56
N LYS A 69 3.31 14.08 -6.76
CA LYS A 69 1.98 13.49 -6.94
C LYS A 69 1.95 12.06 -6.40
N LYS A 70 3.03 11.31 -6.63
CA LYS A 70 3.18 9.94 -6.12
C LYS A 70 3.35 9.91 -4.60
N GLN A 71 3.90 10.96 -3.98
CA GLN A 71 4.00 11.06 -2.52
C GLN A 71 2.67 10.95 -1.80
N ALA A 72 1.59 11.52 -2.36
CA ALA A 72 0.25 11.35 -1.78
C ALA A 72 -0.16 9.88 -1.71
N VAL A 73 0.16 9.09 -2.75
CA VAL A 73 -0.15 7.65 -2.82
C VAL A 73 0.76 6.85 -1.89
N THR A 74 2.05 7.18 -1.80
CA THR A 74 2.97 6.55 -0.85
C THR A 74 2.56 6.82 0.59
N ALA A 75 2.13 8.04 0.92
CA ALA A 75 1.61 8.39 2.24
C ALA A 75 0.34 7.60 2.58
N GLN A 76 -0.61 7.48 1.65
CA GLN A 76 -1.81 6.65 1.84
C GLN A 76 -1.46 5.17 2.00
N SER A 77 -0.47 4.67 1.25
CA SER A 77 -0.01 3.28 1.34
C SER A 77 0.61 3.00 2.72
N LEU A 78 1.44 3.92 3.22
CA LEU A 78 2.00 3.83 4.56
C LEU A 78 0.90 3.83 5.63
N GLN A 79 -0.04 4.78 5.56
CA GLN A 79 -1.15 4.89 6.50
C GLN A 79 -1.96 3.59 6.58
N LYS A 80 -2.29 2.99 5.44
CA LYS A 80 -3.03 1.71 5.40
C LYS A 80 -2.29 0.56 6.08
N ILE A 81 -0.96 0.52 5.95
CA ILE A 81 -0.15 -0.49 6.65
C ILE A 81 -0.17 -0.23 8.16
N GLU A 82 0.01 1.02 8.58
CA GLU A 82 0.01 1.43 9.99
C GLU A 82 -1.35 1.15 10.65
N ASP A 83 -2.45 1.48 9.98
CA ASP A 83 -3.82 1.23 10.48
C ASP A 83 -4.09 -0.26 10.65
N ALA A 84 -3.69 -1.09 9.68
CA ALA A 84 -3.84 -2.53 9.76
C ALA A 84 -3.01 -3.13 10.92
N ALA A 85 -1.77 -2.68 11.08
CA ALA A 85 -0.90 -3.11 12.16
C ALA A 85 -1.44 -2.68 13.54
N TYR A 86 -1.93 -1.44 13.63
CA TYR A 86 -2.56 -0.91 14.85
C TYR A 86 -3.81 -1.71 15.23
N ALA A 87 -4.73 -1.93 14.29
CA ALA A 87 -5.96 -2.68 14.53
C ALA A 87 -5.67 -4.11 15.05
N ILE A 88 -4.64 -4.78 14.50
CA ILE A 88 -4.25 -6.13 14.94
C ILE A 88 -3.55 -6.09 16.29
N ALA A 89 -2.72 -5.08 16.57
CA ALA A 89 -2.06 -4.92 17.86
C ALA A 89 -3.07 -4.70 18.99
N VAL A 90 -4.05 -3.81 18.79
CA VAL A 90 -5.12 -3.52 19.76
C VAL A 90 -5.93 -4.78 20.04
N ARG A 91 -6.43 -5.45 19.00
CA ARG A 91 -7.17 -6.72 19.16
C ARG A 91 -6.32 -7.78 19.86
N GLY A 92 -5.05 -7.92 19.48
CA GLY A 92 -4.12 -8.83 20.15
C GLY A 92 -3.97 -8.56 21.65
N SER A 93 -4.04 -7.29 22.06
CA SER A 93 -3.94 -6.88 23.47
C SER A 93 -5.24 -7.06 24.26
N GLU A 94 -6.41 -6.87 23.64
CA GLU A 94 -7.73 -7.04 24.29
C GLU A 94 -7.99 -8.50 24.69
N TYR A 95 -7.47 -9.42 23.91
CA TYR A 95 -7.85 -10.82 24.01
C TYR A 95 -6.92 -11.68 24.88
N ALA A 96 -5.68 -11.24 25.21
CA ALA A 96 -4.66 -12.06 25.89
C ALA A 96 -4.61 -13.52 25.36
N LEU A 97 -4.92 -13.70 24.07
CA LEU A 97 -5.17 -15.00 23.50
C LEU A 97 -3.83 -15.63 23.10
N PRO A 98 -3.63 -16.93 23.36
CA PRO A 98 -2.52 -17.67 22.78
C PRO A 98 -2.44 -17.41 21.27
N GLN A 99 -1.23 -17.21 20.73
CA GLN A 99 -0.99 -16.78 19.33
C GLN A 99 -1.85 -17.50 18.28
N GLN A 100 -2.23 -18.76 18.51
CA GLN A 100 -3.05 -19.56 17.60
C GLN A 100 -4.50 -19.05 17.44
N MET A 101 -5.13 -18.46 18.46
CA MET A 101 -6.51 -17.96 18.35
C MET A 101 -6.60 -16.56 17.74
N LEU A 102 -5.47 -15.83 17.66
CA LEU A 102 -5.40 -14.54 17.00
C LEU A 102 -5.45 -14.69 15.47
N ASP A 103 -4.83 -15.74 14.92
CA ASP A 103 -4.82 -16.00 13.48
C ASP A 103 -6.25 -16.19 12.93
N ASP A 104 -7.13 -16.86 13.69
CA ASP A 104 -8.54 -17.09 13.31
C ASP A 104 -9.39 -15.79 13.33
N ILE A 105 -9.17 -14.93 14.32
CA ILE A 105 -9.91 -13.65 14.45
C ILE A 105 -9.49 -12.66 13.37
N VAL A 106 -8.21 -12.63 13.01
CA VAL A 106 -7.71 -11.76 11.95
C VAL A 106 -8.25 -12.20 10.59
N ALA A 107 -8.32 -13.50 10.32
CA ALA A 107 -8.94 -14.04 9.11
C ALA A 107 -10.39 -13.55 8.92
N LEU A 108 -11.20 -13.57 9.99
CA LEU A 108 -12.59 -13.09 9.98
C LEU A 108 -12.72 -11.56 9.76
N SER A 109 -11.72 -10.80 10.17
CA SER A 109 -11.75 -9.33 10.12
C SER A 109 -11.39 -8.79 8.74
N VAL A 110 -10.47 -9.47 8.05
CA VAL A 110 -10.10 -9.15 6.66
C VAL A 110 -11.29 -9.34 5.72
N SER A 111 -12.11 -10.37 5.96
CA SER A 111 -13.35 -10.60 5.19
C SER A 111 -14.35 -9.44 5.29
N ARG A 112 -14.37 -8.68 6.39
CA ARG A 112 -15.28 -7.53 6.55
C ARG A 112 -14.76 -6.27 5.87
N ILE A 113 -13.44 -6.11 5.79
CA ILE A 113 -12.81 -4.96 5.12
C ILE A 113 -12.88 -5.13 3.59
N GLY A 114 -12.83 -6.37 3.08
CA GLY A 114 -12.96 -6.65 1.65
C GLY A 114 -14.34 -6.43 1.02
N VAL A 115 -15.39 -6.21 1.82
CA VAL A 115 -16.79 -6.06 1.32
C VAL A 115 -17.26 -4.60 1.35
N ALA A 116 -16.54 -3.70 2.04
CA ALA A 116 -16.87 -2.28 2.09
C ALA A 116 -16.31 -1.50 0.89
N GLU A 117 -16.69 -1.88 -0.33
CA GLU A 117 -16.67 -0.95 -1.46
C GLU A 117 -17.99 -0.16 -1.47
N PRO A 118 -17.96 1.19 -1.38
CA PRO A 118 -19.16 1.98 -1.60
C PRO A 118 -19.53 1.86 -3.08
N ARG A 119 -20.70 1.29 -3.37
CA ARG A 119 -21.35 1.40 -4.68
C ARG A 119 -21.59 2.89 -4.95
N HIS A 120 -20.77 3.47 -5.81
CA HIS A 120 -20.97 4.81 -6.32
C HIS A 120 -22.18 4.77 -7.27
N ASN A 121 -23.36 5.09 -6.72
CA ASN A 121 -24.60 5.22 -7.46
C ASN A 121 -24.51 6.51 -8.29
N ARG A 122 -24.19 6.40 -9.58
CA ARG A 122 -24.37 7.48 -10.55
C ARG A 122 -25.78 7.37 -11.12
N ASP A 123 -26.75 7.85 -10.35
CA ASP A 123 -27.99 8.37 -10.91
C ASP A 123 -27.72 9.85 -11.22
N ALA A 124 -27.53 10.15 -12.50
CA ALA A 124 -27.57 11.51 -13.02
C ALA A 124 -28.11 11.44 -14.43
N ASP A 125 -29.43 11.68 -14.49
CA ASP A 125 -30.24 12.17 -15.60
C ASP A 125 -29.48 12.49 -16.89
N ASN A 126 -29.81 11.74 -17.94
CA ASN A 126 -29.71 12.26 -19.30
C ASN A 126 -30.86 11.70 -20.13
N ASP A 127 -32.04 12.27 -19.90
CA ASP A 127 -33.16 12.20 -20.85
C ASP A 127 -33.85 13.57 -20.83
N ASP A 128 -33.38 14.49 -21.69
CA ASP A 128 -34.29 15.24 -22.55
C ASP A 128 -33.53 16.01 -23.65
N SER A 129 -33.94 15.77 -24.89
CA SER A 129 -33.77 16.60 -26.08
C SER A 129 -34.69 15.99 -27.16
N PRO A 130 -35.28 16.74 -28.10
CA PRO A 130 -35.50 18.19 -28.19
C PRO A 130 -36.95 18.58 -28.56
N LEU A 131 -37.32 19.85 -28.36
CA LEU A 131 -38.21 20.62 -29.24
C LEU A 131 -37.67 22.05 -29.40
#